data_AF-A0A381ICL1-F1
#
_entry.id   AF-A0A381ICL1-F1
#
_cell.length_a   1.000
_cell.length_b   1.000
_cell.length_c   1.000
_cell.angle_alpha   90.00
_cell.angle_beta   90.00
_cell.angle_gamma   90.00
#
_symmetry.space_group_name_H-M   'P 1'
#
loop_
_entity.id
_entity.type
_entity.pdbx_description
1 polymer ?
#
loop_
_entity_poly.entity_id
_entity_poly.type
_entity_poly.pdbx_seq_one_letter_code
_entity_poly.pdbx_strand_id
1 'polypeptide(L)'
;MPYDAMVEIPAYIGKDGPEVIARGPIPLFQQGLMMQQLNSEKLIVEAYIENSYEKALQAFTLNKTIPSMNVAKEILDEMIEVNKEYWPELR
;
A
#
# COMPACT_ATOMS: atom_id res chain seq x y z
N MET A 1 -12.03 2.57 8.85
CA MET A 1 -11.05 1.89 7.98
C MET A 1 -11.43 0.42 7.88
N PRO A 2 -11.04 -0.30 6.82
CA PRO A 2 -11.18 -1.75 6.73
C PRO A 2 -10.57 -2.44 7.95
N TYR A 3 -11.12 -3.59 8.34
CA TYR A 3 -10.68 -4.32 9.54
C TYR A 3 -9.25 -4.85 9.42
N ASP A 4 -8.83 -5.17 8.20
CA ASP A 4 -7.53 -5.73 7.83
C ASP A 4 -6.51 -4.64 7.44
N ALA A 5 -6.78 -3.39 7.78
CA ALA A 5 -5.85 -2.29 7.58
C ALA A 5 -4.78 -2.29 8.67
N MET A 6 -3.51 -2.24 8.27
CA MET A 6 -2.43 -1.87 9.20
C MET A 6 -2.52 -0.36 9.47
N VAL A 7 -2.51 0.02 10.75
CA VAL A 7 -2.64 1.41 11.19
C VAL A 7 -1.63 1.72 12.28
N GLU A 8 -1.22 2.99 12.35
CA GLU A 8 -0.38 3.50 13.41
C GLU A 8 -1.22 4.29 14.43
N ILE A 9 -1.40 3.73 15.62
CA ILE A 9 -2.22 4.30 16.69
C ILE A 9 -1.59 4.04 18.06
N PRO A 10 -1.89 4.88 19.07
CA PRO A 10 -1.38 4.66 20.42
C PRO A 10 -1.82 3.31 20.98
N ALA A 11 -0.89 2.64 21.65
CA ALA A 11 -1.11 1.39 22.34
C ALA A 11 -0.29 1.37 23.64
N TYR A 12 -0.77 0.66 24.65
CA TYR A 12 0.06 0.25 25.77
C TYR A 12 0.86 -0.98 25.37
N ILE A 13 2.15 -1.02 25.72
CA ILE A 13 3.00 -2.17 25.41
C ILE A 13 3.23 -2.96 26.70
N GLY A 14 2.66 -4.15 26.76
CA GLY A 14 2.80 -5.09 27.87
C GLY A 14 3.58 -6.35 27.47
N LYS A 15 3.70 -7.29 28.42
CA LYS A 15 4.32 -8.61 28.18
C LYS A 15 3.57 -9.44 27.13
N ASP A 16 2.28 -9.20 26.95
CA ASP A 16 1.40 -9.94 26.05
C ASP A 16 1.27 -9.26 24.67
N GLY A 17 2.03 -8.18 24.44
CA GLY A 17 2.05 -7.42 23.19
C GLY A 17 1.33 -6.07 23.28
N PRO A 18 0.94 -5.50 22.11
CA PRO A 18 0.31 -4.18 22.06
C PRO A 18 -1.19 -4.23 22.41
N GLU A 19 -1.59 -3.42 23.38
CA GLU A 19 -2.98 -3.17 23.76
C GLU A 19 -3.42 -1.81 23.20
N VAL A 20 -4.16 -1.85 22.09
CA VAL A 20 -4.54 -0.66 21.30
C VAL A 20 -5.54 0.22 22.03
N ILE A 21 -5.32 1.54 22.00
CA ILE A 21 -6.26 2.54 22.52
C ILE A 21 -7.29 2.88 21.43
N ALA A 22 -8.57 2.64 21.73
CA ALA A 22 -9.66 2.92 20.80
C ALA A 22 -9.69 4.40 20.37
N ARG A 23 -9.82 4.62 19.07
CA ARG A 23 -10.05 5.95 18.48
C ARG A 23 -11.52 6.10 18.11
N GLY A 24 -12.04 7.33 18.26
CA GLY A 24 -13.35 7.69 17.70
C GLY A 24 -13.33 7.74 16.17
N PRO A 25 -14.46 8.08 15.54
CA PRO A 25 -14.57 8.18 14.10
C PRO A 25 -13.55 9.16 13.50
N ILE A 26 -12.93 8.78 12.40
CA ILE A 26 -11.97 9.61 11.64
C ILE A 26 -12.78 10.56 10.73
N PRO A 27 -12.43 11.86 10.65
CA PRO A 27 -13.12 12.77 9.73
C PRO A 27 -12.92 12.39 8.26
N LEU A 28 -13.87 12.79 7.41
CA LEU A 28 -13.96 12.34 6.01
C LEU A 28 -12.69 12.62 5.20
N PHE A 29 -12.03 13.76 5.44
CA PHE A 29 -10.83 14.16 4.70
C PHE A 29 -9.66 13.19 4.93
N GLN A 30 -9.33 12.91 6.19
CA GLN A 30 -8.28 11.97 6.57
C GLN A 30 -8.64 10.56 6.11
N GLN A 31 -9.91 10.17 6.26
CA GLN A 31 -10.37 8.87 5.77
C GLN A 31 -10.14 8.70 4.26
N GLY A 32 -10.44 9.72 3.45
CA GLY A 32 -10.21 9.67 2.00
C GLY A 32 -8.73 9.48 1.65
N LEU A 33 -7.84 10.25 2.30
CA LEU A 33 -6.40 10.14 2.08
C LEU A 33 -5.85 8.78 2.52
N MET A 34 -6.25 8.30 3.70
CA MET A 34 -5.80 7.02 4.23
C MET A 34 -6.30 5.84 3.39
N MET A 35 -7.54 5.88 2.90
CA MET A 35 -8.07 4.82 2.04
C MET A 35 -7.34 4.75 0.71
N GLN A 36 -7.03 5.90 0.10
CA GLN A 36 -6.24 5.93 -1.14
C GLN A 36 -4.88 5.27 -0.94
N GLN A 37 -4.18 5.65 0.13
CA GLN A 37 -2.83 5.13 0.42
C GLN A 37 -2.86 3.63 0.78
N LEU A 38 -3.77 3.23 1.66
CA LEU A 38 -3.94 1.83 2.06
C LEU A 38 -4.21 0.92 0.86
N ASN A 39 -5.05 1.36 -0.08
CA ASN A 39 -5.35 0.57 -1.27
C ASN A 39 -4.12 0.41 -2.16
N SER A 40 -3.28 1.44 -2.31
CA SER A 40 -2.00 1.34 -3.03
C SER A 40 -1.06 0.32 -2.36
N GLU A 41 -0.96 0.35 -1.03
CA GLU A 41 -0.14 -0.58 -0.24
C GLU A 41 -0.64 -2.03 -0.30
N LYS A 42 -1.96 -2.25 -0.23
CA LYS A 42 -2.53 -3.58 -0.37
C LYS A 42 -2.31 -4.15 -1.77
N LEU A 43 -2.54 -3.35 -2.81
CA LEU A 43 -2.34 -3.78 -4.20
C LEU A 43 -0.89 -4.17 -4.48
N ILE A 44 0.11 -3.47 -3.93
CA ILE A 44 1.51 -3.85 -4.17
C ILE A 44 1.89 -5.16 -3.45
N VAL A 45 1.32 -5.42 -2.27
CA VAL A 45 1.50 -6.71 -1.58
C VAL A 45 0.80 -7.84 -2.35
N GLU A 46 -0.40 -7.60 -2.86
CA GLU A 46 -1.08 -8.58 -3.73
C GLU A 46 -0.30 -8.84 -5.01
N ALA A 47 0.28 -7.81 -5.63
CA ALA A 47 1.14 -7.94 -6.80
C ALA A 47 2.35 -8.85 -6.51
N TYR A 48 2.94 -8.74 -5.32
CA TYR A 48 4.02 -9.62 -4.87
C TYR A 48 3.55 -11.06 -4.67
N ILE A 49 2.42 -11.28 -3.97
CA ILE A 49 1.90 -12.62 -3.68
C ILE A 49 1.48 -13.35 -4.96
N GLU A 50 0.85 -12.63 -5.89
CA GLU A 50 0.29 -13.19 -7.12
C GLU A 50 1.25 -13.11 -8.32
N ASN A 51 2.38 -12.42 -8.16
CA ASN A 51 3.32 -12.12 -9.24
C ASN A 51 2.63 -11.37 -10.41
N SER A 52 1.78 -10.38 -10.10
CA SER A 52 0.94 -9.67 -11.08
C SER A 52 1.51 -8.31 -11.43
N TYR A 53 1.87 -8.12 -12.70
CA TYR A 53 2.27 -6.79 -13.22
C TYR A 53 1.10 -5.81 -13.18
N GLU A 54 -0.11 -6.26 -13.51
CA GLU A 54 -1.31 -5.42 -13.51
C GLU A 54 -1.58 -4.81 -12.13
N LYS A 55 -1.48 -5.61 -11.06
CA LYS A 55 -1.68 -5.12 -9.69
C LYS A 55 -0.58 -4.17 -9.24
N ALA A 56 0.68 -4.42 -9.64
CA ALA A 56 1.76 -3.47 -9.39
C ALA A 56 1.50 -2.13 -10.10
N LEU A 57 1.05 -2.17 -11.35
CA LEU A 57 0.71 -0.96 -12.10
C LEU A 57 -0.46 -0.20 -11.47
N GLN A 58 -1.51 -0.90 -11.03
CA GLN A 58 -2.62 -0.30 -10.30
C GLN A 58 -2.16 0.35 -8.98
N ALA A 59 -1.27 -0.31 -8.24
CA ALA A 59 -0.71 0.21 -7.00
C ALA A 59 0.05 1.52 -7.22
N PHE A 60 0.93 1.56 -8.23
CA PHE A 60 1.68 2.76 -8.61
C PHE A 60 0.74 3.86 -9.10
N THR A 61 -0.22 3.53 -9.96
CA THR A 61 -1.20 4.50 -10.50
C THR A 61 -2.04 5.14 -9.40
N LEU A 62 -2.41 4.39 -8.36
CA LEU A 62 -3.25 4.89 -7.28
C LEU A 62 -2.48 5.79 -6.29
N ASN A 63 -1.15 5.68 -6.25
CA ASN A 63 -0.32 6.43 -5.34
C ASN A 63 -0.40 7.94 -5.62
N LYS A 64 -0.61 8.74 -4.58
CA LYS A 64 -0.85 10.18 -4.69
C LYS A 64 0.33 10.95 -5.29
N THR A 65 1.55 10.42 -5.25
CA THR A 65 2.74 11.08 -5.81
C THR A 65 2.91 10.85 -7.30
N ILE A 66 2.15 9.93 -7.90
CA ILE A 66 2.26 9.58 -9.31
C ILE A 66 1.14 10.30 -10.10
N PRO A 67 1.49 11.10 -11.13
CA PRO A 67 0.52 12.01 -11.77
C PRO A 67 -0.40 11.32 -12.79
N SER A 68 -0.04 10.17 -13.33
CA SER A 68 -0.86 9.43 -14.30
C SER A 68 -0.43 7.96 -14.42
N MET A 69 -1.30 7.13 -15.00
CA MET A 69 -0.99 5.72 -15.30
C MET A 69 0.18 5.55 -16.28
N ASN A 70 0.34 6.47 -17.25
CA ASN A 70 1.45 6.39 -18.19
C ASN A 70 2.79 6.56 -17.48
N VAL A 71 2.89 7.56 -16.59
CA VAL A 71 4.08 7.78 -15.75
C VAL A 71 4.27 6.63 -14.76
N ALA A 72 3.19 6.07 -14.21
CA ALA A 72 3.25 4.89 -13.34
C ALA A 72 3.91 3.70 -14.04
N LYS A 73 3.53 3.45 -15.31
CA LYS A 73 4.06 2.37 -16.12
C LYS A 73 5.55 2.54 -16.41
N GLU A 74 5.95 3.75 -16.83
CA GLU A 74 7.35 4.08 -17.10
C GLU A 74 8.23 3.82 -15.86
N ILE A 75 7.80 4.31 -14.69
CA ILE A 75 8.53 4.09 -13.44
C ILE A 75 8.56 2.60 -13.06
N LEU A 76 7.43 1.89 -13.18
CA LEU A 76 7.36 0.47 -12.82
C LEU A 76 8.30 -0.38 -13.69
N ASP A 77 8.32 -0.15 -15.00
CA ASP A 77 9.19 -0.87 -15.93
C ASP A 77 10.67 -0.64 -15.59
N GLU A 78 11.07 0.60 -15.30
CA GLU A 78 12.43 0.91 -14.86
C GLU A 78 12.78 0.23 -13.52
N MET A 79 11.84 0.23 -12.56
CA MET A 79 12.04 -0.40 -11.25
C MET A 79 12.19 -1.91 -11.36
N ILE A 80 11.42 -2.58 -12.21
CA ILE A 80 11.55 -4.02 -12.48
C ILE A 80 12.94 -4.32 -13.03
N GLU A 81 13.41 -3.51 -13.99
CA GLU A 81 14.72 -3.72 -14.62
C GLU A 81 15.88 -3.58 -13.62
N VAL A 82 15.83 -2.58 -12.73
CA VAL A 82 16.87 -2.36 -11.71
C VAL A 82 16.80 -3.37 -10.56
N ASN A 83 15.61 -3.92 -10.27
CA ASN A 83 15.40 -4.82 -9.13
C ASN A 83 15.25 -6.31 -9.50
N LYS A 84 15.65 -6.73 -10.71
CA LYS A 84 15.50 -8.14 -11.18
C LYS A 84 16.01 -9.20 -10.22
N GLU A 85 17.07 -8.91 -9.47
CA GLU A 85 17.67 -9.85 -8.52
C GLU A 85 16.93 -9.92 -7.17
N TYR A 86 16.05 -8.96 -6.89
CA TYR A 86 15.39 -8.79 -5.60
C TYR A 86 13.87 -9.00 -5.67
N TRP A 87 13.25 -8.64 -6.80
CA TRP A 87 11.81 -8.73 -7.00
C TRP A 87 11.41 -10.07 -7.61
N PRO A 88 10.19 -10.56 -7.33
CA PRO A 88 9.65 -11.68 -8.09
C PRO A 88 9.43 -11.28 -9.56
N GLU A 89 9.42 -12.27 -10.43
CA GLU A 89 9.06 -12.08 -11.84
C GLU A 89 7.56 -11.78 -11.95
N LEU A 90 7.20 -10.55 -12.35
CA LEU A 90 5.82 -10.13 -12.55
C LEU A 90 5.31 -10.52 -13.95
N ARG A 91 4.10 -11.05 -14.02
CA ARG A 91 3.42 -11.53 -15.24
C ARG A 91 2.20 -10.70 -15.60
#